data_AF-A0A951MQE5-F1
#
_entry.id   AF-A0A951MQE5-F1
#
_cell.length_a   1.000
_cell.length_b   1.000
_cell.length_c   1.000
_cell.angle_alpha   90.00
_cell.angle_beta   90.00
_cell.angle_gamma   90.00
#
_symmetry.space_group_name_H-M   'P 1'
#
loop_
_entity.id
_entity.type
_entity.pdbx_description
1 polymer ?
#
loop_
_entity_poly.entity_id
_entity_poly.type
_entity_poly.pdbx_seq_one_letter_code
_entity_poly.pdbx_strand_id
1 'polypeptide(L)'
;MDHGRAAGRGEGRPVAQVARELGIAESGLRRWLDRHDIDHGRKEGVTSGEREELSRLRRENRVLKMERDLVSRAAAFFASENVLPRP
;
A
#
# COMPACT_ATOMS: atom_id res chain seq x y z
N MET A 1 -24.36 -18.65 23.62
CA MET A 1 -23.01 -18.04 23.59
C MET A 1 -23.14 -16.73 22.85
N ASP A 2 -23.23 -15.64 23.61
CA ASP A 2 -23.39 -14.28 23.10
C ASP A 2 -22.00 -13.70 22.81
N HIS A 3 -21.65 -13.58 21.52
CA HIS A 3 -20.36 -13.05 21.08
C HIS A 3 -20.60 -11.89 20.13
N GLY A 4 -20.56 -10.67 20.69
CA GLY A 4 -20.10 -9.50 19.93
C GLY A 4 -21.11 -8.38 19.71
N ARG A 5 -21.67 -7.82 20.78
CA ARG A 5 -22.05 -6.39 20.75
C ARG A 5 -20.79 -5.53 20.89
N ALA A 6 -20.08 -5.32 19.78
CA ALA A 6 -19.22 -4.16 19.64
C ALA A 6 -20.05 -3.04 18.98
N ALA A 7 -20.68 -2.24 19.83
CA ALA A 7 -21.36 -1.02 19.42
C ALA A 7 -20.34 0.08 19.12
N GLY A 8 -20.50 0.76 18.00
CA GLY A 8 -19.85 2.02 17.66
C GLY A 8 -20.27 2.44 16.25
N ARG A 9 -20.77 3.65 15.95
CA ARG A 9 -20.93 4.89 16.74
C ARG A 9 -22.07 5.71 16.10
N GLY A 10 -23.02 6.18 16.92
CA GLY A 10 -23.99 7.26 16.61
C GLY A 10 -25.07 6.92 15.58
N GLU A 11 -26.31 6.72 16.04
CA GLU A 11 -27.56 6.76 15.23
C GLU A 11 -27.47 6.14 13.82
N GLY A 12 -26.96 4.91 13.74
CA GLY A 12 -26.80 4.20 12.48
C GLY A 12 -27.35 2.79 12.56
N ARG A 13 -27.89 2.30 11.43
CA ARG A 13 -28.40 0.92 11.31
C ARG A 13 -27.27 -0.09 11.57
N PRO A 14 -27.55 -1.23 12.23
CA PRO A 14 -26.54 -2.26 12.47
C PRO A 14 -25.89 -2.73 11.17
N VAL A 15 -24.56 -2.93 11.19
CA VAL A 15 -23.79 -3.39 10.01
C VAL A 15 -24.36 -4.69 9.44
N ALA A 16 -24.81 -5.61 10.30
CA ALA A 16 -25.49 -6.85 9.91
C ALA A 16 -26.78 -6.60 9.10
N GLN A 17 -27.57 -5.60 9.50
CA GLN A 17 -28.80 -5.26 8.79
C GLN A 17 -28.49 -4.68 7.41
N VAL A 18 -27.52 -3.78 7.33
CA VAL A 18 -27.08 -3.16 6.08
C VAL A 18 -26.49 -4.21 5.14
N ALA A 19 -25.63 -5.10 5.65
CA ALA A 19 -25.04 -6.19 4.88
C ALA A 19 -26.10 -7.12 4.28
N ARG A 20 -27.14 -7.48 5.07
CA ARG A 20 -28.25 -8.30 4.59
C ARG A 20 -29.06 -7.62 3.49
N GLU A 21 -29.36 -6.33 3.63
CA GLU A 21 -30.09 -5.57 2.61
C GLU A 21 -29.28 -5.39 1.31
N LEU A 22 -27.96 -5.30 1.42
CA LEU A 22 -27.05 -5.24 0.28
C LEU A 22 -26.72 -6.62 -0.31
N GLY A 23 -27.13 -7.72 0.33
CA GLY A 23 -26.83 -9.08 -0.10
C GLY A 23 -25.34 -9.45 -0.01
N ILE A 24 -24.57 -8.79 0.86
CA ILE A 24 -23.12 -9.02 1.03
C ILE A 24 -22.81 -9.66 2.39
N ALA A 25 -21.63 -10.27 2.49
CA ALA A 25 -21.12 -10.77 3.76
C ALA A 25 -20.84 -9.60 4.72
N GLU A 26 -21.35 -9.69 5.95
CA GLU A 26 -21.14 -8.68 6.99
C GLU A 26 -19.65 -8.44 7.28
N SER A 27 -18.84 -9.49 7.27
CA SER A 27 -17.39 -9.41 7.48
C SER A 27 -16.70 -8.57 6.41
N GLY A 28 -17.17 -8.62 5.16
CA GLY A 28 -16.68 -7.78 4.07
C GLY A 28 -17.00 -6.31 4.30
N LEU A 29 -18.25 -6.01 4.68
CA LEU A 29 -18.68 -4.65 4.99
C LEU A 29 -17.90 -4.07 6.19
N ARG A 30 -17.70 -4.85 7.26
CA ARG A 30 -16.87 -4.43 8.40
C ARG A 30 -15.43 -4.10 7.97
N ARG A 31 -14.84 -4.95 7.13
CA ARG A 31 -13.48 -4.70 6.60
C ARG A 31 -13.39 -3.43 5.77
N TRP A 32 -14.42 -3.12 4.97
CA TRP A 32 -14.47 -1.86 4.22
C TRP A 32 -14.61 -0.64 5.12
N LEU A 33 -15.46 -0.72 6.15
CA LEU A 33 -15.59 0.35 7.15
C LEU A 33 -14.28 0.58 7.91
N ASP A 34 -13.62 -0.50 8.34
CA ASP A 34 -12.30 -0.42 8.98
C ASP A 34 -11.26 0.23 8.06
N ARG A 35 -11.25 -0.14 6.77
CA ARG A 35 -10.35 0.46 5.79
C ARG A 35 -10.64 1.95 5.60
N HIS A 36 -11.92 2.30 5.48
CA HIS A 36 -12.37 3.69 5.34
C HIS A 36 -11.99 4.53 6.57
N ASP A 37 -12.09 3.99 7.79
CA ASP A 37 -11.63 4.67 8.99
C ASP A 37 -10.12 4.89 9.01
N ILE A 38 -9.34 3.92 8.53
CA ILE A 38 -7.88 4.07 8.37
C ILE A 38 -7.56 5.15 7.34
N ASP A 39 -8.20 5.09 6.17
CA ASP A 39 -7.92 6.01 5.06
C ASP A 39 -8.32 7.47 5.40
N HIS A 40 -9.25 7.68 6.33
CA HIS A 40 -9.64 9.00 6.85
C HIS A 40 -9.00 9.37 8.20
N GLY A 41 -8.02 8.61 8.69
CA GLY A 41 -7.31 8.91 9.93
C GLY A 41 -8.16 8.79 11.21
N ARG A 42 -9.33 8.16 11.14
CA ARG A 42 -10.19 7.87 12.31
C ARG A 42 -9.73 6.63 13.07
N LYS A 43 -8.89 5.81 12.44
CA LYS A 43 -8.25 4.63 13.02
C LYS A 43 -6.81 4.58 12.57
N GLU A 44 -5.91 4.15 13.45
CA GLU A 44 -4.51 3.96 13.10
C GLU A 44 -4.35 2.84 12.07
N GLY A 45 -3.42 3.06 11.14
CA GLY A 45 -3.03 2.08 10.13
C GLY A 45 -2.47 2.76 8.89
N VAL A 46 -1.84 1.96 8.02
CA VAL A 46 -1.38 2.47 6.73
C VAL A 46 -2.60 2.69 5.85
N THR A 47 -2.73 3.88 5.28
CA THR A 47 -3.78 4.22 4.33
C THR A 47 -3.58 3.51 2.99
N SER A 48 -4.63 3.45 2.18
CA SER A 48 -4.56 2.91 0.83
C SER A 48 -3.57 3.71 -0.04
N GLY A 49 -3.58 5.03 0.08
CA GLY A 49 -2.65 5.91 -0.63
C GLY A 49 -1.19 5.69 -0.22
N GLU A 50 -0.89 5.58 1.08
CA GLU A 50 0.46 5.28 1.55
C GLU A 50 0.96 3.91 1.06
N ARG A 51 0.09 2.90 1.00
CA ARG A 51 0.43 1.58 0.43
C ARG A 51 0.77 1.67 -1.06
N GLU A 52 -0.04 2.41 -1.81
CA GLU A 52 0.17 2.61 -3.24
C GLU A 52 1.50 3.33 -3.49
N GLU A 53 1.75 4.40 -2.74
CA GLU A 53 2.98 5.17 -2.81
C GLU A 53 4.21 4.31 -2.49
N LEU A 54 4.15 3.55 -1.40
CA LEU A 54 5.22 2.64 -1.02
C LEU A 54 5.49 1.60 -2.12
N SER A 55 4.43 1.14 -2.80
CA SER A 55 4.58 0.22 -3.92
C SER A 55 5.23 0.88 -5.13
N ARG A 56 4.88 2.13 -5.44
CA ARG A 56 5.48 2.91 -6.53
C ARG A 56 6.97 3.14 -6.27
N LEU A 57 7.29 3.67 -5.09
CA LEU A 57 8.66 3.97 -4.69
C LEU A 57 9.55 2.71 -4.68
N ARG A 58 9.03 1.55 -4.27
CA ARG A 58 9.78 0.28 -4.33
C ARG A 58 10.10 -0.14 -5.76
N ARG A 59 9.20 0.10 -6.72
CA ARG A 59 9.46 -0.18 -8.14
C ARG A 59 10.50 0.77 -8.70
N GLU A 60 10.36 2.07 -8.44
CA GLU A 60 11.31 3.09 -8.88
C GLU A 60 12.70 2.84 -8.30
N ASN A 61 12.82 2.56 -7.01
CA ASN A 61 14.10 2.26 -6.37
C ASN A 61 14.80 1.04 -6.98
N ARG A 62 14.02 0.02 -7.38
CA ARG A 62 14.56 -1.14 -8.09
C ARG A 62 15.12 -0.73 -9.47
N VAL A 63 14.39 0.07 -10.23
CA VAL A 63 14.84 0.58 -11.54
C VAL A 63 16.13 1.39 -11.39
N LEU A 64 16.14 2.36 -10.49
CA LEU A 64 17.31 3.22 -10.23
C LEU A 64 18.55 2.42 -9.84
N LYS A 65 18.39 1.37 -9.01
CA LYS A 65 19.51 0.48 -8.65
C LYS A 65 20.05 -0.26 -9.87
N MET A 66 19.16 -0.79 -10.72
CA MET A 66 19.58 -1.49 -11.95
C MET A 66 20.33 -0.56 -12.92
N GLU A 67 19.84 0.67 -13.10
CA GLU A 67 20.48 1.68 -13.95
C GLU A 67 21.85 2.08 -13.41
N ARG A 68 21.94 2.36 -12.11
CA ARG A 68 23.22 2.68 -11.45
C ARG A 68 24.22 1.54 -11.61
N ASP A 69 23.78 0.30 -11.43
CA ASP A 69 24.63 -0.88 -11.60
C ASP A 69 25.10 -1.04 -13.06
N LEU A 70 24.22 -0.79 -14.04
CA LEU A 70 24.57 -0.84 -15.45
C LEU A 70 25.64 0.20 -15.80
N VAL A 71 25.43 1.45 -15.41
CA VAL A 71 26.40 2.53 -15.64
C VAL A 71 27.73 2.23 -14.96
N SER A 72 27.69 1.73 -13.72
CA SER A 72 28.91 1.36 -12.98
C SER A 72 29.69 0.25 -13.70
N ARG A 73 28.99 -0.78 -14.21
CA ARG A 73 29.62 -1.86 -14.99
C ARG A 73 30.20 -1.33 -16.31
N ALA A 74 29.49 -0.45 -17.01
CA ALA A 74 30.00 0.16 -18.24
C ALA A 74 31.26 1.00 -17.98
N ALA A 75 31.25 1.84 -16.95
CA ALA A 75 32.42 2.64 -16.58
C ALA A 75 33.63 1.77 -16.22
N ALA A 76 33.41 0.69 -15.45
CA ALA A 76 34.47 -0.27 -15.12
C ALA A 76 35.05 -0.95 -16.38
N PHE A 77 34.19 -1.37 -17.30
CA PHE A 77 34.60 -1.95 -18.57
C PHE A 77 35.43 -0.97 -19.42
N PHE A 78 35.00 0.28 -19.56
CA PHE A 78 35.75 1.27 -20.34
C PHE A 78 37.09 1.66 -19.69
N ALA A 79 37.15 1.68 -18.36
CA ALA A 79 38.40 1.91 -17.64
C ALA A 79 39.41 0.76 -17.84
N SER A 80 38.95 -0.50 -17.85
CA SER A 80 39.82 -1.65 -18.12
C SER A 80 40.32 -1.71 -19.56
N GLU A 81 39.50 -1.26 -20.53
CA GLU A 81 39.86 -1.23 -21.96
C GLU A 81 40.72 0.01 -22.33
N ASN A 82 41.00 0.92 -21.38
CA ASN A 82 41.81 2.14 -21.57
C ASN A 82 41.28 3.08 -22.70
N VAL A 83 39.97 3.07 -22.95
CA VAL A 83 39.29 3.83 -24.02
C VAL A 83 38.65 5.13 -23.50
N LEU A 84 38.76 5.42 -22.20
CA LEU A 84 38.24 6.67 -21.65
C LEU A 84 39.08 7.85 -22.17
N PRO A 85 38.46 8.91 -22.73
CA PRO A 85 39.20 10.11 -23.08
C PRO A 85 39.81 10.70 -21.80
N ARG A 86 41.11 11.03 -21.84
CA ARG A 86 41.78 11.68 -20.72
C ARG A 86 41.14 13.05 -20.46
N PRO A 87 40.93 13.42 -19.18
CA PRO A 87 40.39 14.73 -18.81
C PRO A 87 41.31 15.87 -19.25
#